data_AF-A0AAD7TUW1-F1
#
_entry.id   AF-A0AAD7TUW1-F1
#
_cell.length_a   1.000
_cell.length_b   1.000
_cell.length_c   1.000
_cell.angle_alpha   90.00
_cell.angle_beta   90.00
_cell.angle_gamma   90.00
#
_symmetry.space_group_name_H-M   'P 1'
#
loop_
_entity.id
_entity.type
_entity.pdbx_description
1 polymer ?
#
loop_
_entity_poly.entity_id
_entity_poly.type
_entity_poly.pdbx_seq_one_letter_code
_entity_poly.pdbx_strand_id
1 'polypeptide(L)'
;MPEVTGLGAILANSLRGSFTIIPTEALVMSTHAIAQCSGSLRSLASTASTLRRIIRDTEPKVGSIDAFASTHYRKEWADNREKYNNILDATNTAAARLAATIKYYLSLHGDMKHPDAVDDMIAEIGALSVKLQGLNFDQFAELSSLKVSFESIARGLTAAFNQREVAARDELNATQEHVAVFEKQLKDINAQIRKDTEEATHNVVSRASSSFGSFFSLKNKHSEATAAAEETASETNRDKDKKAKDKKPAESASARFKSDAVDQVTKLLSDGGSLLSGGGKESPEAQRRDIQEQLEISEARLIKATSAARAGDRSDLDTVLRAEREIQKGLDAVIEHLKTFPSVTHQLSKQTLSYLHALEAFKADSRSKDNQLALSNMERKIALSSGPWKDVAGLLGDMYAKTQK
;
A
#
# COMPACT_ATOMS: atom_id res chain seq x y z
N MET A 1 4.06 -64.15 -12.55
CA MET A 1 4.99 -63.50 -11.61
C MET A 1 6.29 -63.24 -12.36
N PRO A 2 6.64 -61.98 -12.67
CA PRO A 2 7.89 -61.68 -13.35
C PRO A 2 8.99 -61.28 -12.35
N GLU A 3 10.20 -61.79 -12.59
CA GLU A 3 11.42 -61.52 -11.85
C GLU A 3 11.88 -60.06 -12.04
N VAL A 4 12.20 -59.39 -10.92
CA VAL A 4 12.82 -58.07 -10.90
C VAL A 4 14.33 -58.25 -10.67
N THR A 5 15.06 -58.47 -11.74
CA THR A 5 16.53 -58.41 -11.78
C THR A 5 16.93 -57.38 -12.81
N GLY A 6 17.30 -56.16 -12.40
CA GLY A 6 17.71 -55.16 -13.38
C GLY A 6 17.96 -53.73 -12.92
N LEU A 7 18.34 -53.47 -11.66
CA LEU A 7 18.74 -52.11 -11.23
C LEU A 7 20.14 -52.03 -10.57
N GLY A 8 20.81 -53.16 -10.31
CA GLY A 8 22.14 -53.18 -9.69
C GLY A 8 23.32 -52.95 -10.63
N ALA A 9 23.15 -53.11 -11.95
CA ALA A 9 24.29 -53.16 -12.89
C ALA A 9 24.61 -51.83 -13.58
N ILE A 10 23.72 -50.82 -13.54
CA ILE A 10 23.90 -49.56 -14.27
C ILE A 10 24.69 -48.52 -13.45
N LEU A 11 24.73 -48.63 -12.12
CA LEU A 11 25.53 -47.75 -11.25
C LEU A 11 26.98 -48.21 -11.03
N ALA A 12 27.32 -49.48 -11.32
CA ALA A 12 28.66 -50.02 -11.09
C ALA A 12 29.70 -49.64 -12.17
N ASN A 13 29.27 -49.19 -13.37
CA ASN A 13 30.19 -48.94 -14.49
C ASN A 13 30.61 -47.47 -14.69
N SER A 14 30.16 -46.53 -13.86
CA SER A 14 30.53 -45.10 -13.98
C SER A 14 31.74 -44.67 -13.14
N LEU A 15 32.38 -45.59 -12.38
CA LEU A 15 33.40 -45.23 -11.38
C LEU A 15 34.73 -46.01 -11.51
N ARG A 16 35.05 -46.57 -12.68
CA ARG A 16 36.45 -46.89 -13.04
C ARG A 16 37.12 -45.67 -13.68
N GLY A 17 37.18 -44.59 -12.92
CA GLY A 17 37.92 -43.38 -13.28
C GLY A 17 39.27 -43.37 -12.58
N SER A 18 40.35 -43.23 -13.35
CA SER A 18 41.71 -42.99 -12.86
C SER A 18 41.70 -41.96 -11.72
N PHE A 19 42.36 -42.30 -10.60
CA PHE A 19 42.48 -41.46 -9.41
C PHE A 19 43.28 -40.19 -9.72
N THR A 20 42.57 -39.14 -10.15
CA THR A 20 43.14 -37.80 -10.26
C THR A 20 43.20 -37.20 -8.86
N ILE A 21 44.37 -36.74 -8.45
CA ILE A 21 44.53 -35.84 -7.30
C ILE A 21 43.45 -34.76 -7.43
N ILE A 22 42.60 -34.58 -6.42
CA ILE A 22 41.53 -33.57 -6.47
C ILE A 22 42.20 -32.25 -6.85
N PRO A 23 41.92 -31.69 -8.05
CA PRO A 23 42.57 -30.46 -8.46
C PRO A 23 42.18 -29.38 -7.46
N THR A 24 43.16 -28.59 -7.02
CA THR A 24 42.99 -27.48 -6.07
C THR A 24 41.82 -26.57 -6.47
N GLU A 25 41.54 -26.47 -7.77
CA GLU A 25 40.40 -25.76 -8.37
C GLU A 25 39.03 -26.26 -7.89
N ALA A 26 38.81 -27.58 -7.82
CA ALA A 26 37.53 -28.16 -7.37
C ALA A 26 37.26 -27.86 -5.88
N LEU A 27 38.32 -27.70 -5.10
CA LEU A 27 38.23 -27.29 -3.70
C LEU A 27 37.87 -25.80 -3.59
N VAL A 28 38.54 -24.94 -4.36
CA VAL A 28 38.31 -23.48 -4.39
C VAL A 28 36.88 -23.14 -4.83
N MET A 29 36.33 -23.86 -5.81
CA MET A 29 34.94 -23.65 -6.26
C MET A 29 33.91 -23.94 -5.18
N SER A 30 34.14 -24.96 -4.32
CA SER A 30 33.24 -25.29 -3.22
C SER A 30 33.22 -24.20 -2.14
N THR A 31 34.38 -23.64 -1.82
CA THR A 31 34.51 -22.57 -0.81
C THR A 31 33.86 -21.27 -1.30
N HIS A 32 34.02 -20.95 -2.59
CA HIS A 32 33.40 -19.78 -3.21
C HIS A 32 31.87 -19.89 -3.21
N ALA A 33 31.31 -21.06 -3.50
CA ALA A 33 29.86 -21.27 -3.50
C ALA A 33 29.25 -21.07 -2.10
N ILE A 34 29.92 -21.57 -1.05
CA ILE A 34 29.50 -21.37 0.35
C ILE A 34 29.60 -19.88 0.74
N ALA A 35 30.65 -19.18 0.32
CA ALA A 35 30.83 -17.76 0.60
C ALA A 35 29.76 -16.87 -0.08
N GLN A 36 29.35 -17.21 -1.31
CA GLN A 36 28.23 -16.52 -1.98
C GLN A 36 26.92 -16.66 -1.20
N CYS A 37 26.67 -17.82 -0.59
CA CYS A 37 25.47 -18.04 0.21
C CYS A 37 25.39 -17.07 1.41
N SER A 38 26.52 -16.77 2.05
CA SER A 38 26.59 -15.79 3.14
C SER A 38 26.15 -14.39 2.73
N GLY A 39 26.48 -13.96 1.49
CA GLY A 39 26.02 -12.69 0.94
C GLY A 39 24.51 -12.65 0.77
N SER A 40 23.94 -13.68 0.15
CA SER A 40 22.49 -13.80 -0.05
C SER A 40 21.70 -13.86 1.25
N LEU A 41 22.21 -14.55 2.28
CA LEU A 41 21.56 -14.62 3.61
C LEU A 41 21.50 -13.25 4.30
N ARG A 42 22.56 -12.43 4.20
CA ARG A 42 22.54 -11.06 4.73
C ARG A 42 21.54 -10.18 3.99
N SER A 43 21.53 -10.28 2.65
CA SER A 43 20.56 -9.54 1.83
C SER A 43 19.14 -9.96 2.16
N LEU A 44 18.87 -11.26 2.34
CA LEU A 44 17.58 -11.76 2.77
C LEU A 44 17.11 -11.13 4.08
N ALA A 45 17.96 -11.13 5.11
CA ALA A 45 17.62 -10.55 6.42
C ALA A 45 17.34 -9.04 6.33
N SER A 46 18.14 -8.31 5.55
CA SER A 46 17.98 -6.87 5.34
C SER A 46 16.67 -6.54 4.59
N THR A 47 16.41 -7.23 3.49
CA THR A 47 15.19 -7.08 2.69
C THR A 47 13.96 -7.44 3.51
N ALA A 48 14.00 -8.53 4.27
CA ALA A 48 12.89 -8.97 5.10
C ALA A 48 12.50 -7.95 6.18
N SER A 49 13.51 -7.36 6.84
CA SER A 49 13.33 -6.30 7.85
C SER A 49 12.76 -5.02 7.21
N THR A 50 13.29 -4.64 6.04
CA THR A 50 12.81 -3.47 5.30
C THR A 50 11.34 -3.62 4.90
N LEU A 51 10.95 -4.78 4.38
CA LEU A 51 9.56 -5.09 4.06
C LEU A 51 8.64 -5.03 5.27
N ARG A 52 9.04 -5.66 6.38
CA ARG A 52 8.25 -5.64 7.63
C ARG A 52 7.95 -4.21 8.07
N ARG A 53 8.96 -3.33 8.00
CA ARG A 53 8.82 -1.91 8.31
C ARG A 53 7.87 -1.21 7.34
N ILE A 54 8.09 -1.34 6.02
CA ILE A 54 7.24 -0.68 5.01
C ILE A 54 5.77 -1.11 5.16
N ILE A 55 5.50 -2.41 5.31
CA ILE A 55 4.15 -2.94 5.49
C ILE A 55 3.49 -2.33 6.73
N ARG A 56 4.20 -2.28 7.86
CA ARG A 56 3.66 -1.73 9.11
C ARG A 56 3.43 -0.22 9.03
N ASP A 57 4.43 0.52 8.55
CA ASP A 57 4.43 1.99 8.57
C ASP A 57 3.43 2.57 7.54
N THR A 58 3.02 1.78 6.54
CA THR A 58 2.00 2.15 5.54
C THR A 58 0.57 1.89 6.02
N GLU A 59 0.35 1.01 7.01
CA GLU A 59 -1.00 0.67 7.50
C GLU A 59 -1.84 1.89 7.95
N PRO A 60 -1.30 2.87 8.70
CA PRO A 60 -2.08 4.05 9.08
C PRO A 60 -2.58 4.86 7.88
N LYS A 61 -1.82 4.87 6.79
CA LYS A 61 -2.17 5.56 5.53
C LYS A 61 -3.29 4.83 4.80
N VAL A 62 -3.26 3.50 4.78
CA VAL A 62 -4.39 2.68 4.32
C VAL A 62 -5.64 2.98 5.17
N GLY A 63 -5.49 3.10 6.49
CA GLY A 63 -6.60 3.46 7.39
C GLY A 63 -7.20 4.85 7.14
N SER A 64 -6.37 5.83 6.80
CA SER A 64 -6.82 7.19 6.41
C SER A 64 -7.66 7.14 5.13
N ILE A 65 -7.19 6.41 4.12
CA ILE A 65 -7.92 6.22 2.86
C ILE A 65 -9.23 5.46 3.09
N ASP A 66 -9.21 4.41 3.90
CA ASP A 66 -10.41 3.65 4.25
C ASP A 66 -11.46 4.52 4.94
N ALA A 67 -11.06 5.39 5.86
CA ALA A 67 -11.96 6.31 6.54
C ALA A 67 -12.58 7.31 5.55
N PHE A 68 -11.80 7.79 4.58
CA PHE A 68 -12.28 8.69 3.54
C PHE A 68 -13.24 7.98 2.55
N ALA A 69 -12.81 6.85 2.01
CA ALA A 69 -13.53 6.09 0.97
C ALA A 69 -14.63 5.17 1.54
N SER A 70 -14.72 5.03 2.87
CA SER A 70 -15.64 4.10 3.56
C SER A 70 -15.43 2.63 3.16
N THR A 71 -14.17 2.20 3.12
CA THR A 71 -13.76 0.83 2.76
C THR A 71 -13.20 0.03 3.95
N HIS A 72 -12.77 -1.22 3.70
CA HIS A 72 -12.27 -2.15 4.73
C HIS A 72 -10.89 -2.74 4.41
N TYR A 73 -10.11 -2.10 3.53
CA TYR A 73 -8.83 -2.63 3.07
C TYR A 73 -7.74 -2.66 4.15
N ARG A 74 -7.86 -1.87 5.21
CA ARG A 74 -6.95 -1.89 6.35
C ARG A 74 -6.94 -3.25 7.04
N LYS A 75 -8.10 -3.91 7.13
CA LYS A 75 -8.19 -5.26 7.70
C LYS A 75 -7.43 -6.25 6.83
N GLU A 76 -7.69 -6.23 5.51
CA GLU A 76 -6.97 -7.08 4.55
C GLU A 76 -5.46 -6.82 4.55
N TRP A 77 -5.04 -5.56 4.72
CA TRP A 77 -3.64 -5.18 4.86
C TRP A 77 -3.01 -5.77 6.13
N ALA A 78 -3.73 -5.72 7.26
CA ALA A 78 -3.30 -6.32 8.52
C ALA A 78 -3.19 -7.85 8.42
N ASP A 79 -4.16 -8.50 7.76
CA ASP A 79 -4.13 -9.95 7.49
C ASP A 79 -2.91 -10.32 6.62
N ASN A 80 -2.59 -9.51 5.60
CA ASN A 80 -1.40 -9.70 4.78
C ASN A 80 -0.09 -9.49 5.55
N ARG A 81 -0.06 -8.53 6.47
CA ARG A 81 1.08 -8.36 7.38
C ARG A 81 1.28 -9.59 8.27
N GLU A 82 0.20 -10.16 8.80
CA GLU A 82 0.27 -11.37 9.62
C GLU A 82 0.77 -12.56 8.80
N LYS A 83 0.22 -12.77 7.60
CA LYS A 83 0.71 -13.80 6.66
C LYS A 83 2.20 -13.64 6.37
N TYR A 84 2.66 -12.42 6.13
CA TYR A 84 4.08 -12.14 5.92
C TYR A 84 4.93 -12.51 7.14
N ASN A 85 4.47 -12.18 8.35
CA ASN A 85 5.18 -12.55 9.57
C ASN A 85 5.24 -14.08 9.75
N ASN A 86 4.15 -14.79 9.47
CA ASN A 86 4.11 -16.25 9.54
C ASN A 86 5.12 -16.90 8.57
N ILE A 87 5.21 -16.37 7.33
CA ILE A 87 6.22 -16.81 6.35
C ILE A 87 7.64 -16.58 6.89
N LEU A 88 7.90 -15.42 7.49
CA LEU A 88 9.21 -15.13 8.09
C LEU A 88 9.53 -16.07 9.25
N ASP A 89 8.57 -16.38 10.12
CA ASP A 89 8.77 -17.26 11.26
C ASP A 89 9.00 -18.71 10.82
N ALA A 90 8.28 -19.18 9.79
CA ALA A 90 8.53 -20.46 9.15
C ALA A 90 9.94 -20.52 8.53
N THR A 91 10.32 -19.47 7.80
CA THR A 91 11.66 -19.33 7.20
C THR A 91 12.76 -19.33 8.27
N ASN A 92 12.59 -18.58 9.37
CA ASN A 92 13.54 -18.52 10.46
C ASN A 92 13.67 -19.86 11.19
N THR A 93 12.56 -20.58 11.37
CA THR A 93 12.55 -21.93 11.94
C THR A 93 13.33 -22.90 11.05
N ALA A 94 13.12 -22.85 9.73
CA ALA A 94 13.86 -23.66 8.78
C ALA A 94 15.36 -23.30 8.77
N ALA A 95 15.69 -22.01 8.83
CA ALA A 95 17.06 -21.51 8.94
C ALA A 95 17.77 -22.01 10.20
N ALA A 96 17.10 -21.94 11.36
CA ALA A 96 17.64 -22.44 12.63
C ALA A 96 17.89 -23.96 12.59
N ARG A 97 16.98 -24.73 11.98
CA ARG A 97 17.16 -26.18 11.78
C ARG A 97 18.35 -26.47 10.87
N LEU A 98 18.51 -25.73 9.77
CA LEU A 98 19.66 -25.88 8.88
C LEU A 98 20.97 -25.50 9.60
N ALA A 99 20.99 -24.42 10.37
CA ALA A 99 22.14 -24.01 11.16
C ALA A 99 22.56 -25.10 12.17
N ALA A 100 21.61 -25.66 12.91
CA ALA A 100 21.85 -26.76 13.84
C ALA A 100 22.37 -28.00 13.12
N THR A 101 21.86 -28.28 11.92
CA THR A 101 22.29 -29.40 11.08
C THR A 101 23.72 -29.22 10.58
N ILE A 102 24.12 -28.01 10.17
CA ILE A 102 25.50 -27.68 9.82
C ILE A 102 26.42 -27.83 11.04
N LYS A 103 26.02 -27.32 12.21
CA LYS A 103 26.81 -27.45 13.45
C LYS A 103 27.02 -28.90 13.84
N TYR A 104 25.97 -29.71 13.75
CA TYR A 104 26.03 -31.14 14.01
C TYR A 104 26.94 -31.87 13.00
N TYR A 105 26.79 -31.57 11.71
CA TYR A 105 27.71 -32.06 10.68
C TYR A 105 29.17 -31.74 11.04
N LEU A 106 29.47 -30.50 11.42
CA LEU A 106 30.82 -30.07 11.81
C LEU A 106 31.33 -30.76 13.08
N SER A 107 30.46 -31.13 14.03
CA SER A 107 30.86 -31.86 15.24
C SER A 107 31.15 -33.34 14.98
N LEU A 108 30.62 -33.93 13.91
CA LEU A 108 30.99 -35.30 13.50
C LEU A 108 32.44 -35.40 13.01
N HIS A 109 33.09 -34.26 12.75
CA HIS A 109 34.51 -34.19 12.37
C HIS A 109 35.39 -34.02 13.60
N GLY A 110 35.80 -35.14 14.20
CA GLY A 110 36.76 -35.16 15.29
C GLY A 110 36.79 -36.50 16.00
N ASP A 111 37.97 -37.14 15.98
CA ASP A 111 38.29 -38.41 16.66
C ASP A 111 37.73 -39.72 16.07
N MET A 112 38.16 -40.05 14.83
CA MET A 112 38.17 -41.44 14.32
C MET A 112 39.36 -42.26 14.84
N LYS A 113 39.74 -42.11 16.10
CA LYS A 113 40.88 -42.85 16.68
C LYS A 113 40.56 -44.31 16.98
N HIS A 114 39.28 -44.67 17.07
CA HIS A 114 38.81 -46.01 17.40
C HIS A 114 38.15 -46.68 16.19
N PRO A 115 38.47 -47.95 15.88
CA PRO A 115 37.83 -48.69 14.79
C PRO A 115 36.31 -48.77 14.93
N ASP A 116 35.80 -48.90 16.16
CA ASP A 116 34.36 -48.97 16.44
C ASP A 116 33.64 -47.64 16.13
N ALA A 117 34.37 -46.52 16.09
CA ALA A 117 33.81 -45.21 15.78
C ALA A 117 33.40 -45.06 14.30
N VAL A 118 33.87 -45.93 13.41
CA VAL A 118 33.51 -45.88 11.98
C VAL A 118 32.05 -46.25 11.77
N ASP A 119 31.56 -47.27 12.48
CA ASP A 119 30.17 -47.73 12.36
C ASP A 119 29.18 -46.71 12.91
N ASP A 120 29.50 -46.14 14.08
CA ASP A 120 28.75 -45.03 14.67
C ASP A 120 28.73 -43.82 13.72
N MET A 121 29.88 -43.47 13.14
CA MET A 121 29.97 -42.33 12.22
C MET A 121 29.18 -42.56 10.92
N ILE A 122 29.19 -43.77 10.35
CA ILE A 122 28.36 -44.14 9.20
C ILE A 122 26.88 -43.96 9.55
N ALA A 123 26.44 -44.45 10.72
CA ALA A 123 25.06 -44.33 11.16
C ALA A 123 24.65 -42.86 11.35
N GLU A 124 25.48 -42.05 12.00
CA GLU A 124 25.21 -40.63 12.28
C GLU A 124 25.20 -39.77 11.02
N ILE A 125 26.12 -40.00 10.07
CA ILE A 125 26.13 -39.31 8.77
C ILE A 125 24.96 -39.76 7.90
N GLY A 126 24.59 -41.05 7.96
CA GLY A 126 23.40 -41.57 7.31
C GLY A 126 22.14 -40.87 7.82
N ALA A 127 21.98 -40.78 9.14
CA ALA A 127 20.86 -40.07 9.78
C ALA A 127 20.83 -38.58 9.41
N LEU A 128 22.00 -37.93 9.37
CA LEU A 128 22.16 -36.55 8.93
C LEU A 128 21.69 -36.34 7.47
N SER A 129 22.04 -37.26 6.56
CA SER A 129 21.62 -37.19 5.16
C SER A 129 20.08 -37.26 5.02
N VAL A 130 19.44 -38.17 5.76
CA VAL A 130 17.96 -38.25 5.83
C VAL A 130 17.37 -36.96 6.37
N LYS A 131 17.95 -36.40 7.44
CA LYS A 131 17.49 -35.14 8.04
C LYS A 131 17.58 -33.96 7.06
N LEU A 132 18.65 -33.89 6.25
CA LEU A 132 18.81 -32.85 5.23
C LEU A 132 17.74 -32.92 4.13
N GLN A 133 17.35 -34.13 3.72
CA GLN A 133 16.28 -34.33 2.73
C GLN A 133 14.90 -33.92 3.26
N GLY A 134 14.69 -34.00 4.58
CA GLY A 134 13.45 -33.58 5.23
C GLY A 134 13.32 -32.06 5.47
N LEU A 135 14.33 -31.26 5.15
CA LEU A 135 14.25 -29.80 5.29
C LEU A 135 13.46 -29.20 4.11
N ASN A 136 12.31 -28.60 4.42
CA ASN A 136 11.50 -27.85 3.47
C ASN A 136 11.72 -26.34 3.65
N PHE A 137 11.95 -25.66 2.53
CA PHE A 137 12.13 -24.20 2.45
C PHE A 137 11.18 -23.54 1.44
N ASP A 138 10.22 -24.29 0.90
CA ASP A 138 9.30 -23.77 -0.10
C ASP A 138 8.29 -22.82 0.55
N GLN A 139 8.45 -21.54 0.26
CA GLN A 139 7.54 -20.45 0.64
C GLN A 139 7.12 -19.66 -0.61
N PHE A 140 7.42 -20.16 -1.81
CA PHE A 140 7.29 -19.40 -3.06
C PHE A 140 5.82 -19.11 -3.39
N ALA A 141 4.95 -20.10 -3.21
CA ALA A 141 3.51 -19.96 -3.45
C ALA A 141 2.88 -18.92 -2.51
N GLU A 142 3.26 -18.94 -1.23
CA GLU A 142 2.74 -18.02 -0.21
C GLU A 142 3.18 -16.58 -0.46
N LEU A 143 4.46 -16.36 -0.80
CA LEU A 143 4.98 -15.03 -1.17
C LEU A 143 4.35 -14.50 -2.46
N SER A 144 4.13 -15.37 -3.45
CA SER A 144 3.46 -15.01 -4.70
C SER A 144 2.00 -14.62 -4.46
N SER A 145 1.29 -15.37 -3.62
CA SER A 145 -0.08 -15.04 -3.21
C SER A 145 -0.15 -13.72 -2.45
N LEU A 146 0.84 -13.45 -1.58
CA LEU A 146 0.93 -12.21 -0.82
C LEU A 146 1.14 -11.00 -1.75
N LYS A 147 2.01 -11.15 -2.75
CA LYS A 147 2.25 -10.13 -3.79
C LYS A 147 0.96 -9.75 -4.51
N VAL A 148 0.22 -10.74 -5.02
CA VAL A 148 -1.06 -10.53 -5.70
C VAL A 148 -2.08 -9.86 -4.77
N SER A 149 -2.09 -10.21 -3.49
CA SER A 149 -3.01 -9.63 -2.52
C SER A 149 -2.72 -8.15 -2.24
N PHE A 150 -1.45 -7.76 -2.05
CA PHE A 150 -1.08 -6.33 -1.91
C PHE A 150 -1.43 -5.51 -3.16
N GLU A 151 -1.18 -6.06 -4.35
CA GLU A 151 -1.55 -5.42 -5.61
C GLU A 151 -3.08 -5.24 -5.73
N SER A 152 -3.85 -6.25 -5.33
CA SER A 152 -5.31 -6.19 -5.30
C SER A 152 -5.80 -5.08 -4.37
N ILE A 153 -5.24 -4.97 -3.16
CA ILE A 153 -5.58 -3.91 -2.20
C ILE A 153 -5.27 -2.53 -2.80
N ALA A 154 -4.09 -2.34 -3.40
CA ALA A 154 -3.71 -1.06 -3.99
C ALA A 154 -4.64 -0.64 -5.14
N ARG A 155 -5.02 -1.59 -6.02
CA ARG A 155 -6.01 -1.33 -7.08
C ARG A 155 -7.39 -1.00 -6.51
N GLY A 156 -7.83 -1.73 -5.50
CA GLY A 156 -9.09 -1.51 -4.79
C GLY A 156 -9.16 -0.13 -4.12
N LEU A 157 -8.12 0.24 -3.38
CA LEU A 157 -7.98 1.56 -2.76
C LEU A 157 -8.00 2.68 -3.80
N THR A 158 -7.28 2.53 -4.91
CA THR A 158 -7.26 3.53 -5.98
C THR A 158 -8.65 3.74 -6.58
N ALA A 159 -9.37 2.65 -6.88
CA ALA A 159 -10.72 2.74 -7.43
C ALA A 159 -11.68 3.41 -6.45
N ALA A 160 -11.69 2.97 -5.18
CA ALA A 160 -12.58 3.51 -4.15
C ALA A 160 -12.28 4.98 -3.83
N PHE A 161 -11.00 5.35 -3.73
CA PHE A 161 -10.58 6.73 -3.52
C PHE A 161 -11.04 7.65 -4.65
N ASN A 162 -10.76 7.29 -5.91
CA ASN A 162 -11.16 8.09 -7.06
C ASN A 162 -12.70 8.24 -7.13
N GLN A 163 -13.44 7.16 -6.84
CA GLN A 163 -14.90 7.21 -6.80
C GLN A 163 -15.40 8.19 -5.73
N ARG A 164 -14.82 8.15 -4.53
CA ARG A 164 -15.20 9.05 -3.45
C ARG A 164 -14.79 10.50 -3.72
N GLU A 165 -13.62 10.71 -4.32
CA GLU A 165 -13.13 12.03 -4.73
C GLU A 165 -14.11 12.70 -5.71
N VAL A 166 -14.58 11.96 -6.72
CA VAL A 166 -15.60 12.45 -7.67
C VAL A 166 -16.90 12.78 -6.94
N ALA A 167 -17.39 11.87 -6.08
CA ALA A 167 -18.62 12.11 -5.33
C ALA A 167 -18.54 13.33 -4.40
N ALA A 168 -17.41 13.52 -3.70
CA ALA A 168 -17.18 14.67 -2.84
C ALA A 168 -17.12 15.99 -3.64
N ARG A 169 -16.55 15.95 -4.85
CA ARG A 169 -16.51 17.10 -5.75
C ARG A 169 -17.89 17.46 -6.30
N ASP A 170 -18.69 16.46 -6.66
CA ASP A 170 -20.06 16.67 -7.10
C ASP A 170 -20.94 17.24 -5.98
N GLU A 171 -20.79 16.75 -4.74
CA GLU A 171 -21.46 17.29 -3.55
C GLU A 171 -21.04 18.75 -3.27
N LEU A 172 -19.75 19.05 -3.42
CA LEU A 172 -19.24 20.42 -3.29
C LEU A 172 -19.84 21.36 -4.33
N ASN A 173 -19.85 20.96 -5.61
CA ASN A 173 -20.42 21.79 -6.67
C ASN A 173 -21.93 22.01 -6.46
N ALA A 174 -22.68 20.96 -6.10
CA ALA A 174 -24.11 21.06 -5.83
C ALA A 174 -24.42 21.98 -4.64
N THR A 175 -23.65 21.88 -3.55
CA THR A 175 -23.82 22.78 -2.39
C THR A 175 -23.46 24.23 -2.71
N GLN A 176 -22.44 24.48 -3.54
CA GLN A 176 -22.11 25.81 -4.04
C GLN A 176 -23.24 26.41 -4.89
N GLU A 177 -23.83 25.61 -5.79
CA GLU A 177 -24.98 26.02 -6.60
C GLU A 177 -26.19 26.39 -5.71
N HIS A 178 -26.48 25.58 -4.68
CA HIS A 178 -27.55 25.87 -3.72
C HIS A 178 -27.32 27.18 -2.95
N VAL A 179 -26.11 27.40 -2.43
CA VAL A 179 -25.76 28.66 -1.75
C VAL A 179 -25.95 29.85 -2.70
N ALA A 180 -25.49 29.75 -3.95
CA ALA A 180 -25.64 30.82 -4.94
C ALA A 180 -27.12 31.13 -5.26
N VAL A 181 -27.98 30.12 -5.31
CA VAL A 181 -29.43 30.30 -5.49
C VAL A 181 -30.05 31.04 -4.31
N PHE A 182 -29.76 30.63 -3.07
CA PHE A 182 -30.30 31.29 -1.87
C PHE A 182 -29.78 32.72 -1.72
N GLU A 183 -28.50 32.98 -2.00
CA GLU A 183 -27.95 34.34 -2.02
C GLU A 183 -28.66 35.24 -3.03
N LYS A 184 -28.98 34.71 -4.21
CA LYS A 184 -29.73 35.45 -5.24
C LYS A 184 -31.16 35.75 -4.78
N GLN A 185 -31.88 34.75 -4.27
CA GLN A 185 -33.23 34.93 -3.74
C GLN A 185 -33.27 35.97 -2.61
N LEU A 186 -32.28 35.95 -1.72
CA LEU A 186 -32.16 36.92 -0.64
C LEU A 186 -31.88 38.34 -1.17
N LYS A 187 -31.08 38.49 -2.23
CA LYS A 187 -30.88 39.79 -2.91
C LYS A 187 -32.19 40.29 -3.54
N ASP A 188 -32.92 39.41 -4.23
CA ASP A 188 -34.18 39.76 -4.91
C ASP A 188 -35.26 40.19 -3.90
N ILE A 189 -35.42 39.47 -2.78
CA ILE A 189 -36.37 39.84 -1.71
C ILE A 189 -35.99 41.15 -1.03
N ASN A 190 -34.69 41.37 -0.76
CA ASN A 190 -34.25 42.63 -0.18
C ASN A 190 -34.50 43.81 -1.15
N ALA A 191 -34.33 43.61 -2.45
CA ALA A 191 -34.67 44.60 -3.47
C ALA A 191 -36.18 44.88 -3.48
N GLN A 192 -37.01 43.85 -3.37
CA GLN A 192 -38.46 43.99 -3.30
C GLN A 192 -38.91 44.74 -2.03
N ILE A 193 -38.38 44.39 -0.85
CA ILE A 193 -38.66 45.09 0.41
C ILE A 193 -38.28 46.58 0.29
N ARG A 194 -37.11 46.89 -0.28
CA ARG A 194 -36.68 48.29 -0.51
C ARG A 194 -37.67 49.03 -1.40
N LYS A 195 -38.04 48.44 -2.54
CA LYS A 195 -39.02 49.01 -3.45
C LYS A 195 -40.38 49.26 -2.79
N ASP A 196 -40.89 48.28 -2.02
CA ASP A 196 -42.15 48.40 -1.30
C ASP A 196 -42.09 49.51 -0.23
N THR A 197 -40.95 49.68 0.44
CA THR A 197 -40.75 50.78 1.39
C THR A 197 -40.64 52.16 0.72
N GLU A 198 -40.00 52.24 -0.45
CA GLU A 198 -39.93 53.46 -1.27
C GLU A 198 -41.33 53.86 -1.79
N GLU A 199 -42.12 52.89 -2.26
CA GLU A 199 -43.51 53.13 -2.68
C GLU A 199 -44.41 53.53 -1.51
N ALA A 200 -44.27 52.89 -0.35
CA ALA A 200 -45.02 53.24 0.85
C ALA A 200 -44.69 54.66 1.35
N THR A 201 -43.41 55.03 1.39
CA THR A 201 -42.98 56.38 1.76
C THR A 201 -43.44 57.42 0.75
N HIS A 202 -43.37 57.14 -0.56
CA HIS A 202 -43.91 58.03 -1.59
C HIS A 202 -45.42 58.24 -1.43
N ASN A 203 -46.19 57.18 -1.14
CA ASN A 203 -47.63 57.26 -0.90
C ASN A 203 -47.98 58.06 0.36
N VAL A 204 -47.21 57.91 1.45
CA VAL A 204 -47.40 58.69 2.69
C VAL A 204 -47.05 60.16 2.46
N VAL A 205 -45.93 60.46 1.80
CA VAL A 205 -45.52 61.84 1.46
C VAL A 205 -46.55 62.49 0.51
N SER A 206 -47.07 61.75 -0.47
CA SER A 206 -48.11 62.24 -1.40
C SER A 206 -49.46 62.47 -0.73
N ARG A 207 -49.83 61.65 0.27
CA ARG A 207 -51.01 61.88 1.12
C ARG A 207 -50.82 63.04 2.09
N ALA A 208 -49.62 63.20 2.65
CA ALA A 208 -49.31 64.33 3.52
C ALA A 208 -49.28 65.66 2.75
N SER A 209 -48.73 65.68 1.53
CA SER A 209 -48.70 66.88 0.67
C SER A 209 -50.10 67.26 0.15
N SER A 210 -50.97 66.30 -0.14
CA SER A 210 -52.38 66.56 -0.48
C SER A 210 -53.24 66.95 0.73
N SER A 211 -52.88 66.54 1.95
CA SER A 211 -53.58 66.95 3.18
C SER A 211 -53.08 68.28 3.77
N PHE A 212 -51.84 68.69 3.50
CA PHE A 212 -51.30 70.00 3.90
C PHE A 212 -51.34 71.06 2.79
N GLY A 213 -51.68 70.68 1.56
CA GLY A 213 -51.81 71.55 0.40
C GLY A 213 -52.98 72.55 0.44
N SER A 214 -53.71 72.65 1.55
CA SER A 214 -54.78 73.63 1.71
C SER A 214 -54.43 74.82 2.63
N PHE A 215 -53.20 74.95 3.17
CA PHE A 215 -52.94 76.01 4.17
C PHE A 215 -51.76 76.95 3.95
N PHE A 216 -50.80 76.71 3.05
CA PHE A 216 -49.70 77.67 2.86
C PHE A 216 -49.29 77.85 1.39
N SER A 217 -50.05 78.69 0.70
CA SER A 217 -49.59 79.39 -0.50
C SER A 217 -49.12 80.80 -0.10
N LEU A 218 -47.86 80.93 0.32
CA LEU A 218 -47.20 82.24 0.41
C LEU A 218 -45.93 82.26 -0.43
N LYS A 219 -45.97 83.11 -1.45
CA LYS A 219 -44.86 83.67 -2.23
C LYS A 219 -43.62 83.90 -1.36
N ASN A 220 -42.45 83.49 -1.86
CA ASN A 220 -41.33 84.43 -1.91
C ASN A 220 -40.30 84.10 -2.98
N LYS A 221 -39.65 85.18 -3.43
CA LYS A 221 -38.83 85.40 -4.62
C LYS A 221 -37.41 85.78 -4.15
N HIS A 222 -36.40 85.54 -5.01
CA HIS A 222 -34.97 85.97 -4.89
C HIS A 222 -34.15 85.28 -3.77
N SER A 223 -32.85 85.00 -3.86
CA SER A 223 -31.67 85.44 -4.66
C SER A 223 -30.59 84.32 -4.57
N GLU A 224 -29.83 83.95 -5.60
CA GLU A 224 -28.50 84.46 -6.03
C GLU A 224 -27.27 84.06 -5.16
N ALA A 225 -26.21 83.63 -5.86
CA ALA A 225 -24.76 83.60 -5.55
C ALA A 225 -24.13 82.40 -4.78
N THR A 226 -23.30 81.57 -5.47
CA THR A 226 -21.80 81.42 -5.38
C THR A 226 -21.29 80.61 -4.16
N ALA A 227 -20.25 79.76 -4.17
CA ALA A 227 -19.22 79.33 -5.13
C ALA A 227 -18.46 78.09 -4.57
N ALA A 228 -17.72 77.42 -5.48
CA ALA A 228 -16.41 76.74 -5.32
C ALA A 228 -16.32 75.48 -4.44
N ALA A 229 -15.92 74.31 -4.96
CA ALA A 229 -14.55 73.79 -5.21
C ALA A 229 -14.60 72.32 -4.69
N GLU A 230 -13.90 71.28 -5.15
CA GLU A 230 -12.76 71.05 -6.03
C GLU A 230 -12.68 69.52 -6.27
N GLU A 231 -12.04 69.12 -7.38
CA GLU A 231 -11.24 67.89 -7.57
C GLU A 231 -11.87 66.47 -7.34
N THR A 232 -11.56 65.40 -8.08
CA THR A 232 -10.61 65.11 -9.16
C THR A 232 -10.92 63.73 -9.78
N ALA A 233 -10.45 63.55 -11.02
CA ALA A 233 -10.02 62.32 -11.72
C ALA A 233 -11.09 61.27 -12.11
N SER A 234 -11.41 61.10 -13.41
CA SER A 234 -10.61 60.55 -14.55
C SER A 234 -10.69 59.01 -14.56
N GLU A 235 -11.53 58.43 -15.44
CA GLU A 235 -11.16 57.75 -16.72
C GLU A 235 -10.66 56.31 -16.53
N THR A 236 -10.84 55.34 -17.42
CA THR A 236 -11.69 55.10 -18.59
C THR A 236 -11.61 53.60 -18.86
N ASN A 237 -12.71 53.04 -19.37
CA ASN A 237 -12.85 51.78 -20.11
C ASN A 237 -11.59 51.26 -20.83
N ARG A 238 -11.43 49.92 -20.94
CA ARG A 238 -11.81 49.12 -22.14
C ARG A 238 -11.25 47.69 -22.14
N ASP A 239 -12.17 46.76 -22.41
CA ASP A 239 -12.10 45.58 -23.31
C ASP A 239 -10.79 44.83 -23.53
N LYS A 240 -10.89 43.49 -23.46
CA LYS A 240 -10.79 42.63 -24.66
C LYS A 240 -11.21 41.17 -24.44
N ASP A 241 -12.11 40.72 -25.30
CA ASP A 241 -12.40 39.33 -25.65
C ASP A 241 -11.23 38.61 -26.35
N LYS A 242 -11.11 37.29 -26.16
CA LYS A 242 -11.44 36.22 -27.15
C LYS A 242 -10.75 34.87 -26.87
N LYS A 243 -11.58 33.79 -26.84
CA LYS A 243 -11.49 32.44 -27.47
C LYS A 243 -10.16 31.65 -27.44
N ALA A 244 -10.08 30.32 -27.41
CA ALA A 244 -10.94 29.13 -27.23
C ALA A 244 -10.02 27.91 -27.45
N LYS A 245 -10.21 26.76 -26.77
CA LYS A 245 -10.20 25.43 -27.43
C LYS A 245 -10.59 24.25 -26.53
N ASP A 246 -11.37 23.40 -27.18
CA ASP A 246 -12.03 22.14 -26.82
C ASP A 246 -11.27 21.09 -25.99
N LYS A 247 -12.01 20.43 -25.07
CA LYS A 247 -12.00 18.96 -24.98
C LYS A 247 -13.28 18.41 -24.32
N LYS A 248 -13.95 17.54 -25.09
CA LYS A 248 -15.20 16.81 -24.85
C LYS A 248 -15.15 15.90 -23.60
N PRO A 249 -16.22 15.76 -22.81
CA PRO A 249 -16.43 14.55 -22.01
C PRO A 249 -17.66 13.76 -22.48
N ALA A 250 -17.57 12.45 -22.26
CA ALA A 250 -18.63 11.48 -22.48
C ALA A 250 -19.76 11.71 -21.48
N GLU A 251 -20.88 12.26 -21.96
CA GLU A 251 -22.17 12.18 -21.28
C GLU A 251 -22.77 10.79 -21.48
N SER A 252 -23.02 10.06 -20.40
CA SER A 252 -24.18 9.17 -20.24
C SER A 252 -24.10 8.39 -18.91
N ALA A 253 -24.22 9.11 -17.79
CA ALA A 253 -24.68 8.53 -16.51
C ALA A 253 -24.97 9.63 -15.46
N SER A 254 -24.16 10.68 -15.40
CA SER A 254 -24.25 11.75 -14.39
C SER A 254 -25.43 12.72 -14.60
N ALA A 255 -25.94 12.87 -15.83
CA ALA A 255 -27.03 13.79 -16.13
C ALA A 255 -28.38 13.41 -15.47
N ARG A 256 -28.60 12.12 -15.15
CA ARG A 256 -29.85 11.67 -14.52
C ARG A 256 -29.96 12.03 -13.04
N PHE A 257 -28.86 12.03 -12.29
CA PHE A 257 -28.88 12.41 -10.87
C PHE A 257 -28.96 13.93 -10.64
N LYS A 258 -28.45 14.75 -11.57
CA LYS A 258 -28.52 16.22 -11.48
C LYS A 258 -29.93 16.76 -11.71
N SER A 259 -30.69 16.14 -12.61
CA SER A 259 -32.10 16.49 -12.86
C SER A 259 -32.96 16.13 -11.65
N ASP A 260 -32.87 14.92 -11.10
CA ASP A 260 -33.77 14.51 -10.00
C ASP A 260 -33.62 15.33 -8.70
N ALA A 261 -32.41 15.78 -8.33
CA ALA A 261 -32.21 16.59 -7.13
C ALA A 261 -32.67 18.05 -7.31
N VAL A 262 -32.36 18.64 -8.46
CA VAL A 262 -32.83 19.99 -8.81
C VAL A 262 -34.34 19.97 -9.04
N ASP A 263 -34.88 18.94 -9.69
CA ASP A 263 -36.32 18.77 -9.91
C ASP A 263 -37.06 18.47 -8.60
N GLN A 264 -36.49 17.74 -7.63
CA GLN A 264 -37.10 17.58 -6.30
C GLN A 264 -37.13 18.87 -5.50
N VAL A 265 -36.09 19.70 -5.55
CA VAL A 265 -36.09 21.03 -4.90
C VAL A 265 -37.04 21.98 -5.62
N THR A 266 -37.04 21.99 -6.95
CA THR A 266 -37.96 22.79 -7.76
C THR A 266 -39.41 22.35 -7.57
N LYS A 267 -39.65 21.05 -7.37
CA LYS A 267 -40.96 20.47 -7.11
C LYS A 267 -41.43 20.65 -5.67
N LEU A 268 -40.55 20.57 -4.67
CA LEU A 268 -40.87 20.98 -3.29
C LEU A 268 -41.14 22.49 -3.19
N LEU A 269 -40.49 23.30 -4.03
CA LEU A 269 -40.76 24.74 -4.14
C LEU A 269 -42.04 25.03 -4.95
N SER A 270 -42.36 24.24 -5.99
CA SER A 270 -43.63 24.40 -6.74
C SER A 270 -44.84 23.88 -5.97
N ASP A 271 -44.69 22.76 -5.26
CA ASP A 271 -45.75 22.15 -4.46
C ASP A 271 -45.89 22.85 -3.09
N GLY A 272 -44.79 23.39 -2.53
CA GLY A 272 -44.81 24.29 -1.37
C GLY A 272 -45.45 25.66 -1.68
N GLY A 273 -45.36 26.12 -2.94
CA GLY A 273 -46.10 27.28 -3.43
C GLY A 273 -47.61 27.05 -3.59
N SER A 274 -48.09 25.80 -3.58
CA SER A 274 -49.51 25.47 -3.77
C SER A 274 -50.25 25.17 -2.46
N LEU A 275 -49.56 24.73 -1.40
CA LEU A 275 -50.15 24.47 -0.08
C LEU A 275 -50.31 25.72 0.82
N LEU A 276 -49.82 26.87 0.39
CA LEU A 276 -50.02 28.17 1.06
C LEU A 276 -51.01 29.09 0.32
N SER A 277 -51.80 28.56 -0.63
CA SER A 277 -52.92 29.26 -1.26
C SER A 277 -54.14 29.47 -0.33
N GLY A 278 -53.92 29.45 0.99
CA GLY A 278 -54.88 29.81 2.02
C GLY A 278 -54.71 31.28 2.46
N GLY A 279 -54.98 32.23 1.56
CA GLY A 279 -55.45 33.60 1.90
C GLY A 279 -54.59 34.55 2.75
N GLY A 280 -53.47 34.14 3.34
CA GLY A 280 -52.56 35.00 4.09
C GLY A 280 -51.37 35.41 3.24
N LYS A 281 -51.25 36.69 2.88
CA LYS A 281 -49.98 37.22 2.34
C LYS A 281 -48.93 37.05 3.43
N GLU A 282 -48.09 36.03 3.35
CA GLU A 282 -46.90 35.96 4.18
C GLU A 282 -46.08 37.22 3.94
N SER A 283 -45.70 37.89 5.03
CA SER A 283 -44.90 39.10 4.95
C SER A 283 -43.58 38.77 4.24
N PRO A 284 -43.08 39.62 3.32
CA PRO A 284 -41.74 39.48 2.73
C PRO A 284 -40.64 39.27 3.78
N GLU A 285 -40.87 39.75 5.00
CA GLU A 285 -39.99 39.54 6.16
C GLU A 285 -39.96 38.09 6.65
N ALA A 286 -41.08 37.37 6.62
CA ALA A 286 -41.15 35.96 6.98
C ALA A 286 -40.40 35.10 5.95
N GLN A 287 -40.63 35.36 4.65
CA GLN A 287 -39.92 34.71 3.56
C GLN A 287 -38.40 34.98 3.61
N ARG A 288 -38.00 36.21 3.96
CA ARG A 288 -36.58 36.56 4.17
C ARG A 288 -35.95 35.72 5.28
N ARG A 289 -36.64 35.51 6.41
CA ARG A 289 -36.11 34.70 7.53
C ARG A 289 -35.93 33.23 7.14
N ASP A 290 -36.91 32.65 6.45
CA ASP A 290 -36.82 31.26 5.98
C ASP A 290 -35.62 31.07 5.03
N ILE A 291 -35.44 31.97 4.06
CA ILE A 291 -34.28 31.89 3.14
C ILE A 291 -32.95 32.10 3.88
N GLN A 292 -32.91 32.95 4.92
CA GLN A 292 -31.71 33.09 5.76
C GLN A 292 -31.38 31.79 6.50
N GLU A 293 -32.37 31.12 7.08
CA GLU A 293 -32.17 29.82 7.74
C GLU A 293 -31.69 28.74 6.75
N GLN A 294 -32.29 28.67 5.56
CA GLN A 294 -31.85 27.73 4.51
C GLN A 294 -30.44 28.04 4.00
N LEU A 295 -30.06 29.32 3.93
CA LEU A 295 -28.72 29.76 3.58
C LEU A 295 -27.70 29.29 4.63
N GLU A 296 -27.97 29.52 5.93
CA GLU A 296 -27.10 29.07 7.02
C GLU A 296 -26.88 27.55 7.00
N ILE A 297 -27.96 26.77 6.79
CA ILE A 297 -27.88 25.31 6.64
C ILE A 297 -27.02 24.93 5.42
N SER A 298 -27.19 25.64 4.30
CA SER A 298 -26.44 25.38 3.07
C SER A 298 -24.97 25.76 3.16
N GLU A 299 -24.63 26.84 3.86
CA GLU A 299 -23.26 27.24 4.18
C GLU A 299 -22.59 26.22 5.10
N ALA A 300 -23.29 25.73 6.12
CA ALA A 300 -22.78 24.65 6.97
C ALA A 300 -22.50 23.36 6.17
N ARG A 301 -23.40 23.02 5.22
CA ARG A 301 -23.18 21.90 4.28
C ARG A 301 -21.99 22.16 3.37
N LEU A 302 -21.82 23.38 2.87
CA LEU A 302 -20.68 23.76 2.03
C LEU A 302 -19.35 23.62 2.79
N ILE A 303 -19.29 24.04 4.05
CA ILE A 303 -18.12 23.86 4.93
C ILE A 303 -17.79 22.36 5.07
N LYS A 304 -18.81 21.53 5.30
CA LYS A 304 -18.66 20.07 5.40
C LYS A 304 -18.22 19.43 4.07
N ALA A 305 -18.80 19.83 2.94
CA ALA A 305 -18.40 19.32 1.62
C ALA A 305 -16.97 19.75 1.28
N THR A 306 -16.58 20.98 1.65
CA THR A 306 -15.22 21.50 1.47
C THR A 306 -14.22 20.73 2.33
N SER A 307 -14.56 20.42 3.59
CA SER A 307 -13.68 19.62 4.45
C SER A 307 -13.56 18.18 3.96
N ALA A 308 -14.64 17.57 3.48
CA ALA A 308 -14.61 16.26 2.84
C ALA A 308 -13.74 16.25 1.58
N ALA A 309 -13.88 17.24 0.70
CA ALA A 309 -13.04 17.38 -0.49
C ALA A 309 -11.55 17.58 -0.16
N ARG A 310 -11.24 18.28 0.94
CA ARG A 310 -9.86 18.44 1.44
C ARG A 310 -9.31 17.20 2.15
N ALA A 311 -10.17 16.41 2.79
CA ALA A 311 -9.77 15.18 3.47
C ALA A 311 -9.28 14.10 2.48
N GLY A 312 -9.69 14.18 1.22
CA GLY A 312 -9.13 13.40 0.11
C GLY A 312 -7.72 13.86 -0.29
N ASP A 313 -6.81 14.03 0.66
CA ASP A 313 -5.40 14.29 0.31
C ASP A 313 -4.82 13.06 -0.40
N ARG A 314 -4.53 13.23 -1.69
CA ARG A 314 -3.98 12.19 -2.56
C ARG A 314 -2.58 11.75 -2.13
N SER A 315 -1.91 12.52 -1.27
CA SER A 315 -0.57 12.19 -0.76
C SER A 315 -0.52 10.83 -0.03
N ASP A 316 -1.58 10.47 0.70
CA ASP A 316 -1.69 9.19 1.39
C ASP A 316 -1.81 8.04 0.38
N LEU A 317 -2.65 8.21 -0.66
CA LEU A 317 -2.79 7.23 -1.75
C LEU A 317 -1.46 7.04 -2.50
N ASP A 318 -0.79 8.13 -2.88
CA ASP A 318 0.50 8.06 -3.57
C ASP A 318 1.58 7.38 -2.72
N THR A 319 1.54 7.59 -1.40
CA THR A 319 2.41 6.90 -0.43
C THR A 319 2.14 5.41 -0.42
N VAL A 320 0.87 4.99 -0.33
CA VAL A 320 0.48 3.56 -0.38
C VAL A 320 0.90 2.92 -1.71
N LEU A 321 0.69 3.60 -2.84
CA LEU A 321 1.07 3.08 -4.17
C LEU A 321 2.58 2.99 -4.37
N ARG A 322 3.36 3.87 -3.72
CA ARG A 322 4.82 3.76 -3.69
C ARG A 322 5.26 2.59 -2.81
N ALA A 323 4.69 2.49 -1.62
CA ALA A 323 4.98 1.41 -0.69
C ALA A 323 4.64 0.04 -1.28
N GLU A 324 3.52 -0.08 -1.99
CA GLU A 324 3.13 -1.33 -2.67
C GLU A 324 4.17 -1.76 -3.71
N ARG A 325 4.67 -0.85 -4.55
CA ARG A 325 5.73 -1.16 -5.52
C ARG A 325 7.03 -1.60 -4.85
N GLU A 326 7.39 -0.97 -3.73
CA GLU A 326 8.56 -1.37 -2.94
C GLU A 326 8.33 -2.73 -2.24
N ILE A 327 7.10 -3.02 -1.81
CA ILE A 327 6.70 -4.33 -1.28
C ILE A 327 6.85 -5.39 -2.38
N GLN A 328 6.34 -5.15 -3.59
CA GLN A 328 6.48 -6.08 -4.72
C GLN A 328 7.95 -6.41 -5.01
N LYS A 329 8.79 -5.37 -5.17
CA LYS A 329 10.23 -5.54 -5.40
C LYS A 329 10.91 -6.30 -4.27
N GLY A 330 10.57 -5.97 -3.02
CA GLY A 330 11.14 -6.64 -1.87
C GLY A 330 10.72 -8.11 -1.80
N LEU A 331 9.46 -8.44 -2.10
CA LEU A 331 8.98 -9.82 -2.15
C LEU A 331 9.69 -10.62 -3.24
N ASP A 332 9.90 -10.04 -4.42
CA ASP A 332 10.70 -10.66 -5.49
C ASP A 332 12.15 -10.90 -5.04
N ALA A 333 12.76 -9.93 -4.35
CA ALA A 333 14.10 -10.10 -3.80
C ALA A 333 14.16 -11.18 -2.70
N VAL A 334 13.15 -11.27 -1.82
CA VAL A 334 13.04 -12.35 -0.83
C VAL A 334 12.94 -13.70 -1.53
N ILE A 335 12.08 -13.83 -2.55
CA ILE A 335 11.96 -15.05 -3.37
C ILE A 335 13.31 -15.45 -3.95
N GLU A 336 14.04 -14.51 -4.58
CA GLU A 336 15.35 -14.81 -5.14
C GLU A 336 16.36 -15.24 -4.07
N HIS A 337 16.39 -14.57 -2.91
CA HIS A 337 17.30 -14.94 -1.83
C HIS A 337 16.93 -16.24 -1.11
N LEU A 338 15.65 -16.64 -1.08
CA LEU A 338 15.22 -17.91 -0.51
C LEU A 338 15.77 -19.11 -1.28
N LYS A 339 16.09 -18.96 -2.57
CA LYS A 339 16.76 -20.00 -3.37
C LYS A 339 18.13 -20.40 -2.81
N THR A 340 18.73 -19.56 -1.95
CA THR A 340 19.96 -19.91 -1.25
C THR A 340 19.80 -21.09 -0.31
N PHE A 341 18.63 -21.28 0.34
CA PHE A 341 18.44 -22.40 1.28
C PHE A 341 18.52 -23.78 0.60
N PRO A 342 17.79 -24.05 -0.51
CA PRO A 342 17.97 -25.27 -1.28
C PRO A 342 19.42 -25.46 -1.77
N SER A 343 20.08 -24.38 -2.20
CA SER A 343 21.49 -24.45 -2.65
C SER A 343 22.44 -24.89 -1.55
N VAL A 344 22.36 -24.27 -0.36
CA VAL A 344 23.16 -24.63 0.82
C VAL A 344 22.88 -26.08 1.24
N THR A 345 21.60 -26.46 1.29
CA THR A 345 21.18 -27.82 1.65
C THR A 345 21.71 -28.85 0.66
N HIS A 346 21.65 -28.56 -0.64
CA HIS A 346 22.17 -29.42 -1.69
C HIS A 346 23.70 -29.58 -1.59
N GLN A 347 24.43 -28.48 -1.37
CA GLN A 347 25.89 -28.53 -1.19
C GLN A 347 26.29 -29.36 0.04
N LEU A 348 25.61 -29.16 1.17
CA LEU A 348 25.84 -29.93 2.39
C LEU A 348 25.50 -31.41 2.19
N SER A 349 24.36 -31.71 1.55
CA SER A 349 23.93 -33.07 1.25
C SER A 349 24.95 -33.79 0.34
N LYS A 350 25.41 -33.14 -0.73
CA LYS A 350 26.45 -33.68 -1.61
C LYS A 350 27.74 -34.00 -0.85
N GLN A 351 28.18 -33.10 0.04
CA GLN A 351 29.38 -33.32 0.84
C GLN A 351 29.19 -34.45 1.86
N THR A 352 28.02 -34.49 2.52
CA THR A 352 27.63 -35.52 3.49
C THR A 352 27.61 -36.92 2.84
N LEU A 353 26.96 -37.07 1.68
CA LEU A 353 26.93 -38.32 0.92
C LEU A 353 28.31 -38.75 0.42
N SER A 354 29.12 -37.81 -0.05
CA SER A 354 30.50 -38.12 -0.46
C SER A 354 31.34 -38.64 0.71
N TYR A 355 31.11 -38.11 1.91
CA TYR A 355 31.82 -38.57 3.10
C TYR A 355 31.32 -39.93 3.57
N LEU A 356 29.99 -40.15 3.56
CA LEU A 356 29.37 -41.44 3.85
C LEU A 356 29.95 -42.54 2.96
N HIS A 357 30.00 -42.33 1.65
CA HIS A 357 30.56 -43.32 0.73
C HIS A 357 32.04 -43.60 0.97
N ALA A 358 32.84 -42.60 1.34
CA ALA A 358 34.24 -42.81 1.68
C ALA A 358 34.40 -43.66 2.95
N LEU A 359 33.55 -43.45 3.96
CA LEU A 359 33.52 -44.26 5.17
C LEU A 359 33.05 -45.69 4.91
N GLU A 360 32.00 -45.87 4.11
CA GLU A 360 31.49 -47.20 3.72
C GLU A 360 32.55 -47.98 2.94
N ALA A 361 33.26 -47.34 2.01
CA ALA A 361 34.36 -47.96 1.26
C ALA A 361 35.53 -48.33 2.18
N PHE A 362 35.91 -47.44 3.11
CA PHE A 362 36.94 -47.72 4.11
C PHE A 362 36.54 -48.86 5.05
N LYS A 363 35.27 -48.94 5.47
CA LYS A 363 34.74 -50.06 6.25
C LYS A 363 34.79 -51.37 5.49
N ALA A 364 34.44 -51.35 4.19
CA ALA A 364 34.43 -52.54 3.35
C ALA A 364 35.83 -53.13 3.13
N ASP A 365 36.84 -52.28 2.95
CA ASP A 365 38.25 -52.67 2.88
C ASP A 365 39.16 -51.57 3.44
N SER A 366 39.53 -51.74 4.71
CA SER A 366 40.40 -50.80 5.43
C SER A 366 41.88 -50.96 5.08
N ARG A 367 42.28 -52.03 4.39
CA ARG A 367 43.67 -52.25 3.94
C ARG A 367 43.94 -51.64 2.57
N SER A 368 42.89 -51.34 1.80
CA SER A 368 43.00 -50.63 0.53
C SER A 368 43.57 -49.23 0.74
N LYS A 369 44.73 -48.97 0.12
CA LYS A 369 45.37 -47.64 0.11
C LYS A 369 44.48 -46.60 -0.56
N ASP A 370 43.69 -47.00 -1.56
CA ASP A 370 42.81 -46.09 -2.29
C ASP A 370 41.64 -45.64 -1.40
N ASN A 371 41.07 -46.55 -0.61
CA ASN A 371 39.99 -46.22 0.33
C ASN A 371 40.50 -45.34 1.48
N GLN A 372 41.68 -45.63 2.02
CA GLN A 372 42.34 -44.77 3.01
C GLN A 372 42.59 -43.36 2.46
N LEU A 373 43.14 -43.27 1.23
CA LEU A 373 43.41 -42.00 0.57
C LEU A 373 42.12 -41.21 0.30
N ALA A 374 41.06 -41.88 -0.15
CA ALA A 374 39.75 -41.27 -0.39
C ALA A 374 39.17 -40.68 0.91
N LEU A 375 39.23 -41.43 2.02
CA LEU A 375 38.79 -40.96 3.33
C LEU A 375 39.61 -39.75 3.80
N SER A 376 40.94 -39.83 3.78
CA SER A 376 41.81 -38.71 4.16
C SER A 376 41.61 -37.47 3.29
N ASN A 377 41.33 -37.65 1.99
CA ASN A 377 41.00 -36.53 1.11
C ASN A 377 39.66 -35.88 1.48
N MET A 378 38.66 -36.67 1.87
CA MET A 378 37.40 -36.16 2.36
C MET A 378 37.56 -35.43 3.70
N GLU A 379 38.27 -36.00 4.68
CA GLU A 379 38.56 -35.33 5.95
C GLU A 379 39.26 -33.98 5.73
N ARG A 380 40.29 -33.95 4.87
CA ARG A 380 40.99 -32.71 4.49
C ARG A 380 40.04 -31.70 3.86
N LYS A 381 39.19 -32.13 2.92
CA LYS A 381 38.21 -31.26 2.28
C LYS A 381 37.23 -30.67 3.30
N ILE A 382 36.81 -31.46 4.27
CA ILE A 382 35.87 -31.02 5.30
C ILE A 382 36.53 -30.01 6.23
N ALA A 383 37.75 -30.30 6.70
CA ALA A 383 38.55 -29.36 7.49
C ALA A 383 38.70 -28.01 6.79
N LEU A 384 39.01 -28.00 5.48
CA LEU A 384 39.16 -26.78 4.69
C LEU A 384 37.83 -26.03 4.48
N SER A 385 36.70 -26.74 4.37
CA SER A 385 35.37 -26.13 4.26
C SER A 385 34.75 -25.71 5.60
N SER A 386 35.36 -26.08 6.74
CA SER A 386 34.75 -25.90 8.06
C SER A 386 34.52 -24.44 8.44
N GLY A 387 35.45 -23.53 8.09
CA GLY A 387 35.31 -22.09 8.31
C GLY A 387 34.07 -21.51 7.61
N PRO A 388 33.96 -21.63 6.27
CA PRO A 388 32.78 -21.20 5.54
C PRO A 388 31.46 -21.80 6.07
N TRP A 389 31.45 -23.07 6.46
CA TRP A 389 30.27 -23.69 7.06
C TRP A 389 29.91 -23.08 8.42
N LYS A 390 30.91 -22.77 9.26
CA LYS A 390 30.68 -22.04 10.53
C LYS A 390 30.09 -20.66 10.28
N ASP A 391 30.58 -19.95 9.28
CA ASP A 391 30.05 -18.62 8.92
C ASP A 391 28.58 -18.70 8.47
N VAL A 392 28.25 -19.66 7.59
CA VAL A 392 26.86 -19.88 7.15
C VAL A 392 25.96 -20.27 8.32
N ALA A 393 26.40 -21.20 9.18
CA ALA A 393 25.64 -21.59 10.37
C ALA A 393 25.45 -20.43 11.36
N GLY A 394 26.45 -19.56 11.49
CA GLY A 394 26.38 -18.33 12.27
C GLY A 394 25.32 -17.38 11.72
N LEU A 395 25.37 -17.08 10.44
CA LEU A 395 24.40 -16.19 9.78
C LEU A 395 22.96 -16.71 9.85
N LEU A 396 22.77 -18.01 9.62
CA LEU A 396 21.46 -18.67 9.74
C LEU A 396 20.94 -18.60 11.18
N GLY A 397 21.81 -18.74 12.19
CA GLY A 397 21.46 -18.59 13.60
C GLY A 397 21.15 -17.13 14.00
N ASP A 398 21.90 -16.17 13.46
CA ASP A 398 21.72 -14.75 13.75
C ASP A 398 20.40 -14.20 13.17
N MET A 399 19.97 -14.69 12.00
CA MET A 399 18.66 -14.36 11.43
C MET A 399 17.51 -14.70 12.41
N TYR A 400 17.64 -15.83 13.11
CA TYR A 400 16.70 -16.25 14.14
C TYR A 400 16.82 -15.40 15.42
N ALA A 401 18.04 -15.13 15.90
CA ALA A 401 18.23 -14.38 17.14
C ALA A 401 17.78 -12.90 17.05
N LYS A 402 17.88 -12.29 15.87
CA LYS A 402 17.48 -10.89 15.64
C LYS A 402 15.98 -10.69 15.48
N THR A 403 15.20 -11.74 15.23
CA THR A 403 13.75 -11.63 15.08
C THR A 403 12.99 -11.77 16.40
N GLN A 404 13.62 -12.28 17.45
CA GLN A 404 13.07 -12.34 18.82
C GLN A 404 13.24 -11.03 19.61
N LYS A 405 14.01 -10.08 19.10
CA LYS A 405 14.19 -8.74 19.68
C LYS A 405 13.44 -7.72 18.84
#